data_AF-A0A7W6KF44-F1
#
_entry.id   AF-A0A7W6KF44-F1
#
_cell.length_a   1.000
_cell.length_b   1.000
_cell.length_c   1.000
_cell.angle_alpha   90.00
_cell.angle_beta   90.00
_cell.angle_gamma   90.00
#
_symmetry.space_group_name_H-M   'P 1'
#
loop_
_entity.id
_entity.type
_entity.pdbx_description
1 polymer ?
#
loop_
_entity_poly.entity_id
_entity_poly.type
_entity_poly.pdbx_seq_one_letter_code
_entity_poly.pdbx_strand_id
1 'polypeptide(L)'
;MTEHNVRNFTINFGPEHPSAHGVLRLVLELDGEIVERVDPHIGLLHRGTEKLIETKTFLQAVPYFDRLDYVAPMNQEHAFALAVEKLLEVEIPIRGQLIRVLFSEIGRVLNHLLNCTTAAMDVGALTPPLWGFEEREKLMVFYERACGARMHAAYFRPGGVHQDLPPELVEDIGKWCEQFPAKLNDIEALLAGNRIFKQRNVDIGNITLEDAFAWGFSGPMVRGSGAAWDLRRAQPYECYSDLDFDVVIGKNGDCYDRWVLRINEMRESVKIMKQCVERLLGDAKTGPFNSMDGKVVPPKRAQMKRSMEALIHHFKLYTEGYHVPEGEVYAAVEAPKGEFGVYLVSDGTNKPYRCKIRAPGFAHLSAMDFMSKGHQLADVTAIIGTLDIVFGEVDR
;
A
#
# COMPACT_ATOMS: atom_id res chain seq x y z
N MET A 1 -6.95 -11.15 55.51
CA MET A 1 -7.24 -11.66 54.16
C MET A 1 -5.93 -11.62 53.41
N THR A 2 -5.33 -12.77 53.12
CA THR A 2 -4.12 -12.85 52.31
C THR A 2 -4.47 -12.40 50.90
N GLU A 3 -3.94 -11.25 50.47
CA GLU A 3 -3.92 -10.87 49.06
C GLU A 3 -3.20 -12.00 48.31
N HIS A 4 -3.96 -12.89 47.69
CA HIS A 4 -3.41 -13.75 46.65
C HIS A 4 -2.96 -12.79 45.54
N ASN A 5 -1.65 -12.58 45.42
CA ASN A 5 -1.07 -11.85 44.28
C ASN A 5 -1.71 -12.37 43.00
N VAL A 6 -2.49 -11.51 42.34
CA VAL A 6 -3.08 -11.80 41.03
C VAL A 6 -1.91 -12.11 40.10
N ARG A 7 -1.81 -13.38 39.70
CA ARG A 7 -0.70 -13.87 38.90
C ARG A 7 -1.09 -13.70 37.43
N ASN A 8 -0.61 -12.64 36.81
CA ASN A 8 -0.81 -12.43 35.37
C ASN A 8 -0.17 -13.60 34.61
N PHE A 9 -0.88 -14.15 33.66
CA PHE A 9 -0.40 -15.23 32.80
C PHE A 9 0.24 -14.63 31.55
N THR A 10 1.51 -14.94 31.33
CA THR A 10 2.20 -14.52 30.11
C THR A 10 2.04 -15.59 29.04
N ILE A 11 1.46 -15.24 27.89
CA ILE A 11 1.33 -16.12 26.72
C ILE A 11 2.15 -15.55 25.57
N ASN A 12 2.89 -16.42 24.89
CA ASN A 12 3.60 -16.07 23.68
C ASN A 12 2.75 -16.49 22.47
N PHE A 13 2.27 -15.50 21.72
CA PHE A 13 1.51 -15.71 20.49
C PHE A 13 2.46 -15.54 19.30
N GLY A 14 2.78 -16.66 18.64
CA GLY A 14 3.72 -16.70 17.51
C GLY A 14 5.13 -17.23 17.86
N PRO A 15 6.08 -17.22 16.91
CA PRO A 15 6.02 -16.55 15.61
C PRO A 15 5.21 -17.30 14.54
N GLU A 16 4.87 -18.57 14.76
CA GLU A 16 4.06 -19.38 13.86
C GLU A 16 2.62 -19.45 14.39
N HIS A 17 1.73 -18.62 13.85
CA HIS A 17 0.31 -18.66 14.14
C HIS A 17 -0.49 -18.16 12.92
N PRO A 18 -1.62 -18.79 12.53
CA PRO A 18 -2.39 -18.37 11.36
C PRO A 18 -2.81 -16.90 11.36
N SER A 19 -3.33 -16.40 12.49
CA SER A 19 -3.78 -15.01 12.63
C SER A 19 -2.65 -13.98 12.77
N ALA A 20 -1.40 -14.43 12.81
CA ALA A 20 -0.25 -13.52 12.79
C ALA A 20 0.10 -13.06 11.36
N HIS A 21 -0.48 -13.66 10.31
CA HIS A 21 -0.26 -13.31 8.89
C HIS A 21 1.20 -13.06 8.51
N GLY A 22 2.09 -13.95 8.95
CA GLY A 22 3.52 -13.82 8.76
C GLY A 22 4.27 -14.21 10.02
N VAL A 23 5.29 -13.42 10.37
CA VAL A 23 6.18 -13.68 11.50
C VAL A 23 6.03 -12.56 12.54
N LEU A 24 5.04 -12.71 13.42
CA LEU A 24 4.84 -11.81 14.55
C LEU A 24 4.89 -12.59 15.85
N ARG A 25 5.67 -12.08 16.80
CA ARG A 25 5.70 -12.60 18.17
C ARG A 25 5.06 -11.56 19.09
N LEU A 26 3.88 -11.85 19.62
CA LEU A 26 3.23 -11.02 20.65
C LEU A 26 3.40 -11.68 22.01
N VAL A 27 4.02 -10.97 22.95
CA VAL A 27 4.05 -11.38 24.36
C VAL A 27 2.87 -10.69 25.05
N LEU A 28 1.85 -11.49 25.38
CA LEU A 28 0.60 -11.02 25.99
C LEU A 28 0.65 -11.32 27.49
N GLU A 29 0.33 -10.32 28.32
CA GLU A 29 0.03 -10.52 29.74
C GLU A 29 -1.49 -10.48 29.93
N LEU A 30 -2.03 -11.58 30.43
CA LEU A 30 -3.46 -11.79 30.60
C LEU A 30 -3.83 -11.85 32.09
N ASP A 31 -4.93 -11.21 32.45
CA ASP A 31 -5.68 -11.48 33.68
C ASP A 31 -6.93 -12.29 33.31
N GLY A 32 -6.83 -13.61 33.46
CA GLY A 32 -7.83 -14.54 32.93
C GLY A 32 -7.90 -14.50 31.40
N GLU A 33 -8.99 -13.94 30.86
CA GLU A 33 -9.20 -13.77 29.40
C GLU A 33 -8.91 -12.34 28.91
N ILE A 34 -8.76 -11.38 29.83
CA ILE A 34 -8.60 -9.97 29.52
C ILE A 34 -7.12 -9.66 29.33
N VAL A 35 -6.82 -8.92 28.26
CA VAL A 35 -5.47 -8.47 27.92
C VAL A 35 -5.13 -7.21 28.72
N GLU A 36 -4.09 -7.28 29.55
CA GLU A 36 -3.59 -6.15 30.33
C GLU A 36 -2.43 -5.42 29.63
N ARG A 37 -1.55 -6.19 28.98
CA ARG A 37 -0.39 -5.67 28.25
C ARG A 37 -0.05 -6.53 27.05
N VAL A 38 0.37 -5.88 25.96
CA VAL A 38 0.86 -6.52 24.74
C VAL A 38 2.20 -5.93 24.35
N ASP A 39 3.20 -6.79 24.21
CA ASP A 39 4.52 -6.42 23.72
C ASP A 39 4.79 -7.08 22.34
N PRO A 40 4.66 -6.33 21.23
CA PRO A 40 4.93 -6.84 19.90
C PRO A 40 6.43 -6.89 19.60
N HIS A 41 6.99 -8.10 19.59
CA HIS A 41 8.36 -8.35 19.17
C HIS A 41 8.43 -8.46 17.65
N ILE A 42 8.99 -7.43 17.04
CA ILE A 42 9.20 -7.27 15.60
C ILE A 42 10.68 -7.46 15.23
N GLY A 43 11.01 -7.44 13.94
CA GLY A 43 12.39 -7.58 13.44
C GLY A 43 12.73 -8.97 12.93
N LEU A 44 11.79 -9.92 12.97
CA LEU A 44 11.99 -11.28 12.46
C LEU A 44 12.16 -11.31 10.93
N LEU A 45 11.64 -10.30 10.22
CA LEU A 45 11.78 -10.14 8.79
C LEU A 45 12.69 -8.95 8.43
N HIS A 46 13.50 -8.44 9.36
CA HIS A 46 14.41 -7.34 9.09
C HIS A 46 15.53 -7.78 8.14
N ARG A 47 15.62 -7.11 6.98
CA ARG A 47 16.59 -7.46 5.92
C ARG A 47 17.68 -6.40 5.72
N GLY A 48 17.68 -5.33 6.51
CA GLY A 48 18.61 -4.21 6.32
C GLY A 48 18.39 -3.51 4.97
N THR A 49 17.14 -3.37 4.55
CA THR A 49 16.74 -2.86 3.23
C THR A 49 17.26 -1.44 3.01
N GLU A 50 17.07 -0.56 4.00
CA GLU A 50 17.58 0.82 3.95
C GLU A 50 19.10 0.86 3.79
N LYS A 51 19.83 -0.09 4.40
CA LYS A 51 21.28 -0.17 4.29
C LYS A 51 21.74 -0.67 2.92
N LEU A 52 21.00 -1.62 2.35
CA LEU A 52 21.28 -2.12 1.00
C LEU A 52 21.07 -1.02 -0.04
N ILE A 53 20.03 -0.21 0.11
CA ILE A 53 19.71 0.92 -0.80
C ILE A 53 20.90 1.90 -0.91
N GLU A 54 21.58 2.21 0.20
CA GLU A 54 22.76 3.11 0.22
C GLU A 54 23.92 2.62 -0.68
N THR A 55 23.99 1.31 -0.97
CA THR A 55 25.06 0.75 -1.81
C THR A 55 24.73 0.69 -3.30
N LYS A 56 23.45 0.85 -3.64
CA LYS A 56 22.88 0.65 -4.98
C LYS A 56 22.55 1.98 -5.64
N THR A 57 22.45 1.98 -6.98
CA THR A 57 21.99 3.17 -7.71
C THR A 57 20.48 3.34 -7.57
N PHE A 58 19.95 4.53 -7.85
CA PHE A 58 18.51 4.82 -7.74
C PHE A 58 17.65 3.82 -8.53
N LEU A 59 18.03 3.47 -9.76
CA LEU A 59 17.31 2.48 -10.57
C LEU A 59 17.37 1.06 -9.96
N GLN A 60 18.52 0.68 -9.41
CA GLN A 60 18.68 -0.62 -8.74
C GLN A 60 17.96 -0.68 -7.39
N ALA A 61 17.65 0.47 -6.80
CA ALA A 61 16.94 0.58 -5.53
C ALA A 61 15.42 0.35 -5.68
N VAL A 62 14.83 0.63 -6.85
CA VAL A 62 13.37 0.49 -7.11
C VAL A 62 12.80 -0.85 -6.64
N PRO A 63 13.38 -2.02 -6.96
CA PRO A 63 12.79 -3.31 -6.59
C PRO A 63 12.81 -3.62 -5.09
N TYR A 64 13.49 -2.82 -4.26
CA TYR A 64 13.37 -2.96 -2.81
C TYR A 64 12.00 -2.49 -2.33
N PHE A 65 11.44 -1.43 -2.93
CA PHE A 65 10.13 -0.89 -2.56
C PHE A 65 9.00 -1.86 -2.89
N ASP A 66 9.10 -2.55 -4.04
CA ASP A 66 8.21 -3.66 -4.44
C ASP A 66 8.10 -4.80 -3.42
N ARG A 67 9.11 -4.95 -2.56
CA ARG A 67 9.26 -6.08 -1.63
C ARG A 67 9.00 -5.71 -0.17
N LEU A 68 8.68 -4.44 0.10
CA LEU A 68 8.27 -3.97 1.42
C LEU A 68 6.84 -4.41 1.67
N ASP A 69 5.88 -3.72 1.04
CA ASP A 69 4.49 -4.15 0.98
C ASP A 69 4.28 -4.98 -0.29
N TYR A 70 4.44 -6.30 -0.16
CA TYR A 70 4.28 -7.23 -1.27
C TYR A 70 2.84 -7.35 -1.77
N VAL A 71 1.87 -6.71 -1.10
CA VAL A 71 0.46 -6.73 -1.48
C VAL A 71 0.13 -5.63 -2.47
N ALA A 72 0.70 -4.43 -2.29
CA ALA A 72 0.53 -3.27 -3.16
C ALA A 72 1.89 -2.71 -3.65
N PRO A 73 2.67 -3.51 -4.43
CA PRO A 73 4.05 -3.18 -4.79
C PRO A 73 4.17 -1.84 -5.56
N MET A 74 3.32 -1.63 -6.56
CA MET A 74 3.35 -0.42 -7.39
C MET A 74 3.08 0.87 -6.60
N ASN A 75 2.25 0.84 -5.55
CA ASN A 75 2.04 2.02 -4.69
C ASN A 75 3.32 2.40 -3.93
N GLN A 76 4.16 1.41 -3.59
CA GLN A 76 5.44 1.65 -2.92
C GLN A 76 6.49 2.18 -3.89
N GLU A 77 6.54 1.63 -5.11
CA GLU A 77 7.39 2.17 -6.19
C GLU A 77 7.04 3.62 -6.50
N HIS A 78 5.74 3.94 -6.48
CA HIS A 78 5.24 5.27 -6.78
C HIS A 78 5.82 6.31 -5.81
N ALA A 79 5.82 6.03 -4.50
CA ALA A 79 6.38 6.95 -3.51
C ALA A 79 7.86 7.23 -3.74
N PHE A 80 8.63 6.19 -4.07
CA PHE A 80 10.05 6.32 -4.38
C PHE A 80 10.27 7.09 -5.70
N ALA A 81 9.49 6.79 -6.74
CA ALA A 81 9.55 7.50 -8.01
C ALA A 81 9.26 8.99 -7.84
N LEU A 82 8.21 9.35 -7.09
CA LEU A 82 7.87 10.75 -6.79
C LEU A 82 8.96 11.45 -5.98
N ALA A 83 9.59 10.78 -5.02
CA ALA A 83 10.71 11.34 -4.27
C ALA A 83 11.88 11.70 -5.19
N VAL A 84 12.28 10.76 -6.06
CA VAL A 84 13.38 10.98 -7.01
C VAL A 84 13.01 12.03 -8.06
N GLU A 85 11.77 12.05 -8.54
CA GLU A 85 11.28 13.03 -9.52
C GLU A 85 11.24 14.45 -8.96
N LYS A 86 10.88 14.60 -7.69
CA LYS A 86 10.96 15.90 -6.98
C LYS A 86 12.39 16.41 -6.84
N LEU A 87 13.37 15.55 -6.59
CA LEU A 87 14.79 15.95 -6.54
C LEU A 87 15.36 16.27 -7.93
N LEU A 88 14.88 15.58 -8.97
CA LEU A 88 15.31 15.79 -10.35
C LEU A 88 14.59 16.96 -11.04
N GLU A 89 13.52 17.50 -10.45
CA GLU A 89 12.65 18.52 -11.04
C GLU A 89 12.11 18.11 -12.43
N VAL A 90 11.78 16.83 -12.59
CA VAL A 90 11.29 16.28 -13.86
C VAL A 90 9.78 16.15 -13.85
N GLU A 91 9.14 16.81 -14.82
CA GLU A 91 7.70 16.64 -15.07
C GLU A 91 7.42 15.37 -15.88
N ILE A 92 6.37 14.66 -15.47
CA ILE A 92 5.93 13.41 -16.09
C ILE A 92 4.76 13.72 -17.03
N PRO A 93 4.74 13.16 -18.25
CA PRO A 93 3.61 13.33 -19.14
C PRO A 93 2.28 12.81 -18.56
N ILE A 94 1.18 13.44 -18.96
CA ILE A 94 -0.19 13.09 -18.52
C ILE A 94 -0.51 11.61 -18.71
N ARG A 95 -0.09 10.99 -19.82
CA ARG A 95 -0.31 9.55 -20.07
C ARG A 95 0.41 8.68 -19.03
N GLY A 96 1.65 9.03 -18.67
CA GLY A 96 2.41 8.32 -17.64
C GLY A 96 1.74 8.43 -16.26
N GLN A 97 1.26 9.62 -15.91
CA GLN A 97 0.50 9.87 -14.69
C GLN A 97 -0.81 9.05 -14.65
N LEU A 98 -1.60 9.03 -15.73
CA LEU A 98 -2.84 8.25 -15.80
C LEU A 98 -2.60 6.74 -15.64
N ILE A 99 -1.51 6.22 -16.24
CA ILE A 99 -1.13 4.81 -16.08
C ILE A 99 -0.78 4.54 -14.61
N ARG A 100 -0.01 5.43 -13.97
CA ARG A 100 0.37 5.27 -12.56
C ARG A 100 -0.81 5.32 -11.63
N VAL A 101 -1.74 6.25 -11.82
CA VAL A 101 -2.97 6.33 -11.05
C VAL A 101 -3.83 5.08 -11.26
N LEU A 102 -4.01 4.62 -12.50
CA LEU A 102 -4.77 3.41 -12.80
C LEU A 102 -4.23 2.19 -12.05
N PHE A 103 -2.91 1.95 -12.11
CA PHE A 103 -2.29 0.83 -11.41
C PHE A 103 -2.18 1.02 -9.90
N SER A 104 -2.09 2.26 -9.41
CA SER A 104 -2.14 2.55 -7.98
C SER A 104 -3.52 2.23 -7.37
N GLU A 105 -4.61 2.47 -8.12
CA GLU A 105 -5.96 2.08 -7.71
C GLU A 105 -6.22 0.57 -7.86
N ILE A 106 -5.63 -0.09 -8.87
CA ILE A 106 -5.62 -1.57 -8.91
C ILE A 106 -4.90 -2.14 -7.68
N GLY A 107 -3.73 -1.59 -7.33
CA GLY A 107 -2.99 -1.96 -6.13
C GLY A 107 -3.81 -1.73 -4.84
N ARG A 108 -4.62 -0.68 -4.82
CA ARG A 108 -5.57 -0.40 -3.72
C ARG A 108 -6.65 -1.46 -3.60
N VAL A 109 -7.30 -1.83 -4.70
CA VAL A 109 -8.29 -2.92 -4.70
C VAL A 109 -7.65 -4.26 -4.32
N LEU A 110 -6.47 -4.56 -4.85
CA LEU A 110 -5.70 -5.76 -4.49
C LEU A 110 -5.43 -5.84 -2.99
N ASN A 111 -5.08 -4.72 -2.35
CA ASN A 111 -4.80 -4.71 -0.92
C ASN A 111 -6.09 -4.85 -0.08
N HIS A 112 -7.11 -4.04 -0.35
CA HIS A 112 -8.36 -4.13 0.39
C HIS A 112 -9.06 -5.48 0.22
N LEU A 113 -8.99 -6.12 -0.96
CA LEU A 113 -9.50 -7.48 -1.14
C LEU A 113 -8.75 -8.50 -0.27
N LEU A 114 -7.43 -8.40 -0.16
CA LEU A 114 -6.68 -9.28 0.73
C LEU A 114 -7.11 -9.03 2.16
N ASN A 115 -6.98 -7.79 2.63
CA ASN A 115 -7.25 -7.41 4.01
C ASN A 115 -8.69 -7.73 4.44
N CYS A 116 -9.71 -7.25 3.73
CA CYS A 116 -11.10 -7.47 4.12
C CYS A 116 -11.48 -8.95 4.15
N THR A 117 -10.88 -9.78 3.30
CA THR A 117 -11.18 -11.21 3.28
C THR A 117 -10.36 -12.00 4.30
N THR A 118 -9.09 -11.67 4.52
CA THR A 118 -8.26 -12.31 5.55
C THR A 118 -8.70 -11.92 6.95
N ALA A 119 -9.10 -10.65 7.18
CA ALA A 119 -9.70 -10.24 8.44
C ALA A 119 -10.99 -11.00 8.72
N ALA A 120 -11.80 -11.28 7.69
CA ALA A 120 -12.98 -12.13 7.83
C ALA A 120 -12.59 -13.59 8.16
N MET A 121 -11.51 -14.11 7.56
CA MET A 121 -10.96 -15.43 7.85
C MET A 121 -10.48 -15.58 9.30
N ASP A 122 -9.82 -14.55 9.84
CA ASP A 122 -9.35 -14.54 11.24
C ASP A 122 -10.49 -14.57 12.26
N VAL A 123 -11.62 -13.97 11.90
CA VAL A 123 -12.86 -14.03 12.69
C VAL A 123 -13.59 -15.36 12.49
N GLY A 124 -13.29 -16.11 11.42
CA GLY A 124 -13.76 -17.47 11.16
C GLY A 124 -14.55 -17.67 9.86
N ALA A 125 -14.70 -16.65 9.01
CA ALA A 125 -15.40 -16.75 7.73
C ALA A 125 -14.47 -17.22 6.60
N LEU A 126 -14.67 -18.46 6.13
CA LEU A 126 -13.78 -19.11 5.15
C LEU A 126 -14.16 -18.86 3.68
N THR A 127 -15.40 -18.47 3.39
CA THR A 127 -15.88 -18.25 2.01
C THR A 127 -15.35 -16.96 1.37
N PRO A 128 -15.32 -15.79 2.05
CA PRO A 128 -14.87 -14.54 1.44
C PRO A 128 -13.46 -14.56 0.83
N PRO A 129 -12.43 -15.18 1.46
CA PRO A 129 -11.10 -15.31 0.86
C PRO A 129 -11.11 -15.95 -0.52
N LEU A 130 -11.89 -17.02 -0.71
CA LEU A 130 -11.93 -17.75 -1.98
C LEU A 130 -12.53 -16.89 -3.10
N TRP A 131 -13.61 -16.14 -2.81
CA TRP A 131 -14.23 -15.24 -3.78
C TRP A 131 -13.34 -14.01 -4.06
N GLY A 132 -12.73 -13.44 -3.02
CA GLY A 132 -11.83 -12.31 -3.17
C GLY A 132 -10.58 -12.68 -3.96
N PHE A 133 -10.01 -13.87 -3.74
CA PHE A 133 -8.78 -14.30 -4.42
C PHE A 133 -9.00 -14.59 -5.90
N GLU A 134 -10.21 -14.98 -6.32
CA GLU A 134 -10.55 -15.07 -7.75
C GLU A 134 -10.42 -13.70 -8.44
N GLU A 135 -10.95 -12.65 -7.82
CA GLU A 135 -10.84 -11.28 -8.36
C GLU A 135 -9.40 -10.76 -8.27
N ARG A 136 -8.65 -11.10 -7.22
CA ARG A 136 -7.21 -10.76 -7.14
C ARG A 136 -6.41 -11.44 -8.24
N GLU A 137 -6.73 -12.68 -8.60
CA GLU A 137 -6.07 -13.40 -9.69
C GLU A 137 -6.24 -12.65 -11.03
N LYS A 138 -7.45 -12.19 -11.34
CA LYS A 138 -7.74 -11.40 -12.55
C LYS A 138 -6.90 -10.12 -12.59
N LEU A 139 -6.78 -9.43 -11.45
CA LEU A 139 -5.93 -8.24 -11.35
C LEU A 139 -4.43 -8.56 -11.49
N MET A 140 -3.95 -9.69 -10.97
CA MET A 140 -2.57 -10.14 -11.16
C MET A 140 -2.25 -10.49 -12.62
N VAL A 141 -3.23 -10.96 -13.39
CA VAL A 141 -3.08 -11.15 -14.84
C VAL A 141 -2.87 -9.80 -15.56
N PHE A 142 -3.51 -8.72 -15.08
CA PHE A 142 -3.24 -7.39 -15.61
C PHE A 142 -1.82 -6.92 -15.29
N TYR A 143 -1.29 -7.23 -14.11
CA TYR A 143 0.12 -7.00 -13.77
C TYR A 143 1.04 -7.76 -14.71
N GLU A 144 0.78 -9.05 -14.92
CA GLU A 144 1.56 -9.89 -15.82
C GLU A 144 1.58 -9.35 -17.26
N ARG A 145 0.42 -8.90 -17.78
CA ARG A 145 0.34 -8.31 -19.12
C ARG A 145 1.06 -6.97 -19.23
N ALA A 146 1.16 -6.19 -18.14
CA ALA A 146 1.80 -4.88 -18.14
C ALA A 146 3.34 -4.97 -17.99
N CYS A 147 3.83 -5.81 -17.07
CA CYS A 147 5.25 -5.85 -16.71
C CYS A 147 5.94 -7.22 -16.91
N GLY A 148 5.16 -8.29 -17.16
CA GLY A 148 5.66 -9.66 -17.27
C GLY A 148 5.78 -10.41 -15.94
N ALA A 149 5.42 -9.78 -14.82
CA ALA A 149 5.43 -10.38 -13.48
C ALA A 149 4.07 -10.19 -12.79
N ARG A 150 3.71 -11.12 -11.92
CA ARG A 150 2.39 -11.13 -11.26
C ARG A 150 2.32 -10.32 -9.96
N MET A 151 3.45 -10.10 -9.30
CA MET A 151 3.52 -9.35 -8.03
C MET A 151 4.57 -8.24 -8.12
N HIS A 152 5.86 -8.59 -8.05
CA HIS A 152 6.95 -7.61 -8.12
C HIS A 152 7.17 -7.15 -9.56
N ALA A 153 6.81 -5.90 -9.85
CA ALA A 153 6.62 -5.40 -11.20
C ALA A 153 7.81 -4.59 -11.74
N ALA A 154 8.58 -3.89 -10.89
CA ALA A 154 9.64 -2.97 -11.33
C ALA A 154 9.16 -1.99 -12.42
N TYR A 155 7.88 -1.60 -12.35
CA TYR A 155 7.14 -1.01 -13.47
C TYR A 155 7.14 0.51 -13.39
N PHE A 156 6.87 1.06 -12.22
CA PHE A 156 7.05 2.48 -11.99
C PHE A 156 8.53 2.75 -11.78
N ARG A 157 9.04 3.70 -12.56
CA ARG A 157 10.43 4.11 -12.49
C ARG A 157 10.51 5.62 -12.41
N PRO A 158 11.53 6.19 -11.76
CA PRO A 158 11.76 7.62 -11.81
C PRO A 158 11.83 8.10 -13.27
N GLY A 159 10.98 9.06 -13.63
CA GLY A 159 10.78 9.56 -14.98
C GLY A 159 9.56 9.01 -15.73
N GLY A 160 8.67 8.25 -15.07
CA GLY A 160 7.42 7.74 -15.63
C GLY A 160 7.21 6.23 -15.45
N VAL A 161 7.04 5.52 -16.56
CA VAL A 161 6.65 4.10 -16.58
C VAL A 161 7.60 3.31 -17.47
N HIS A 162 7.95 2.07 -17.10
CA HIS A 162 8.94 1.33 -17.87
C HIS A 162 8.52 1.04 -19.32
N GLN A 163 7.27 0.59 -19.51
CA GLN A 163 6.70 0.20 -20.81
C GLN A 163 5.26 0.68 -20.93
N ASP A 164 4.84 1.01 -22.15
CA ASP A 164 3.46 1.43 -22.39
C ASP A 164 2.48 0.25 -22.32
N LEU A 165 1.21 0.56 -22.05
CA LEU A 165 0.15 -0.44 -22.00
C LEU A 165 -0.33 -0.83 -23.40
N PRO A 166 -0.54 -2.13 -23.67
CA PRO A 166 -1.31 -2.57 -24.83
C PRO A 166 -2.74 -2.02 -24.77
N PRO A 167 -3.32 -1.50 -25.87
CA PRO A 167 -4.69 -0.97 -25.88
C PRO A 167 -5.74 -2.00 -25.42
N GLU A 168 -5.57 -3.27 -25.81
CA GLU A 168 -6.45 -4.37 -25.40
C GLU A 168 -6.51 -4.55 -23.88
N LEU A 169 -5.40 -4.27 -23.18
CA LEU A 169 -5.36 -4.38 -21.73
C LEU A 169 -6.25 -3.31 -21.06
N VAL A 170 -6.28 -2.10 -21.62
CA VAL A 170 -7.12 -1.00 -21.11
C VAL A 170 -8.60 -1.34 -21.26
N GLU A 171 -8.99 -1.94 -22.39
CA GLU A 171 -10.37 -2.40 -22.62
C GLU A 171 -10.76 -3.52 -21.66
N ASP A 172 -9.87 -4.48 -21.41
CA ASP A 172 -10.14 -5.59 -20.49
C ASP A 172 -10.24 -5.13 -19.03
N ILE A 173 -9.44 -4.14 -18.62
CA ILE A 173 -9.59 -3.48 -17.32
C ILE A 173 -10.96 -2.79 -17.23
N GLY A 174 -11.41 -2.13 -18.30
CA GLY A 174 -12.74 -1.52 -18.39
C GLY A 174 -13.86 -2.54 -18.16
N LYS A 175 -13.82 -3.69 -18.84
CA LYS A 175 -14.79 -4.79 -18.65
C LYS A 175 -14.80 -5.31 -17.21
N TRP A 176 -13.62 -5.47 -16.61
CA TRP A 176 -13.52 -5.91 -15.21
C TRP A 176 -14.16 -4.90 -14.24
N CYS A 177 -13.97 -3.59 -14.47
CA CYS A 177 -14.58 -2.54 -13.65
C CYS A 177 -16.12 -2.54 -13.69
N GLU A 178 -16.74 -3.09 -14.73
CA GLU A 178 -18.19 -3.26 -14.82
C GLU A 178 -18.69 -4.47 -14.01
N GLN A 179 -17.90 -5.55 -13.95
CA GLN A 179 -18.28 -6.80 -13.30
C GLN A 179 -18.00 -6.80 -11.79
N PHE A 180 -16.90 -6.17 -11.37
CA PHE A 180 -16.41 -6.21 -10.00
C PHE A 180 -17.40 -5.68 -8.93
N PRO A 181 -18.15 -4.58 -9.15
CA PRO A 181 -19.12 -4.10 -8.16
C PRO A 181 -20.17 -5.13 -7.75
N ALA A 182 -20.61 -6.00 -8.68
CA ALA A 182 -21.55 -7.08 -8.35
C ALA A 182 -20.94 -8.09 -7.38
N LYS A 183 -19.68 -8.49 -7.62
CA LYS A 183 -18.93 -9.40 -6.74
C LYS A 183 -18.65 -8.80 -5.38
N LEU A 184 -18.36 -7.50 -5.34
CA LEU A 184 -18.18 -6.79 -4.09
C LEU A 184 -19.47 -6.76 -3.25
N ASN A 185 -20.62 -6.58 -3.91
CA ASN A 185 -21.93 -6.64 -3.24
C ASN A 185 -22.23 -8.05 -2.70
N ASP A 186 -21.82 -9.12 -3.39
CA ASP A 186 -21.95 -10.49 -2.88
C ASP A 186 -21.15 -10.70 -1.58
N ILE A 187 -19.92 -10.18 -1.52
CA ILE A 187 -19.06 -10.23 -0.31
C ILE A 187 -19.66 -9.39 0.82
N GLU A 188 -20.11 -8.18 0.51
CA GLU A 188 -20.73 -7.29 1.48
C GLU A 188 -22.03 -7.87 2.04
N ALA A 189 -22.89 -8.47 1.19
CA ALA A 189 -24.14 -9.08 1.62
C ALA A 189 -23.93 -10.21 2.64
N LEU A 190 -22.84 -10.97 2.51
CA LEU A 190 -22.49 -12.04 3.44
C LEU A 190 -22.04 -11.51 4.81
N LEU A 191 -21.28 -10.41 4.85
CA LEU A 191 -20.59 -9.94 6.05
C LEU A 191 -21.26 -8.74 6.72
N ALA A 192 -21.70 -7.74 5.95
CA ALA A 192 -22.19 -6.47 6.48
C ALA A 192 -23.46 -6.63 7.32
N GLY A 193 -24.37 -7.53 6.93
CA GLY A 193 -25.59 -7.83 7.68
C GLY A 193 -25.44 -8.89 8.76
N ASN A 194 -24.29 -9.59 8.82
CA ASN A 194 -24.12 -10.75 9.68
C ASN A 194 -23.95 -10.35 11.15
N ARG A 195 -24.85 -10.86 12.01
CA ARG A 195 -24.81 -10.64 13.45
C ARG A 195 -23.49 -11.08 14.08
N ILE A 196 -22.93 -12.22 13.68
CA ILE A 196 -21.68 -12.75 14.26
C ILE A 196 -20.52 -11.82 13.93
N PHE A 197 -20.45 -11.38 12.68
CA PHE A 197 -19.39 -10.48 12.23
C PHE A 197 -19.47 -9.11 12.93
N LYS A 198 -20.67 -8.57 13.14
CA LYS A 198 -20.87 -7.36 13.93
C LYS A 198 -20.48 -7.55 15.40
N GLN A 199 -20.90 -8.65 16.03
CA GLN A 199 -20.54 -8.93 17.43
C GLN A 199 -19.03 -9.05 17.66
N ARG A 200 -18.25 -9.38 16.63
CA ARG A 200 -16.79 -9.53 16.69
C ARG A 200 -15.99 -8.32 16.22
N ASN A 201 -16.64 -7.25 15.77
CA ASN A 201 -15.94 -6.06 15.25
C ASN A 201 -16.52 -4.72 15.73
N VAL A 202 -17.78 -4.69 16.16
CA VAL A 202 -18.39 -3.49 16.74
C VAL A 202 -17.88 -3.35 18.17
N ASP A 203 -17.53 -2.11 18.56
CA ASP A 203 -16.97 -1.75 19.88
C ASP A 203 -15.61 -2.41 20.22
N ILE A 204 -14.87 -2.87 19.21
CA ILE A 204 -13.53 -3.44 19.37
C ILE A 204 -12.48 -2.51 18.76
N GLY A 205 -11.41 -2.23 19.51
CA GLY A 205 -10.30 -1.40 19.05
C GLY A 205 -10.73 0.02 18.68
N ASN A 206 -11.56 0.63 19.53
CA ASN A 206 -12.08 1.98 19.35
C ASN A 206 -10.95 2.99 19.56
N ILE A 207 -10.81 3.92 18.62
CA ILE A 207 -9.76 4.94 18.66
C ILE A 207 -10.41 6.32 18.53
N THR A 208 -10.12 7.20 19.48
CA THR A 208 -10.53 8.61 19.39
C THR A 208 -9.68 9.34 18.35
N LEU A 209 -10.21 10.43 17.78
CA LEU A 209 -9.47 11.19 16.77
C LEU A 209 -8.17 11.80 17.32
N GLU A 210 -8.19 12.25 18.58
CA GLU A 210 -7.01 12.84 19.24
C GLU A 210 -5.91 11.79 19.42
N ASP A 211 -6.27 10.59 19.88
CA ASP A 211 -5.34 9.47 20.03
C ASP A 211 -4.78 9.03 18.68
N ALA A 212 -5.61 8.98 17.63
CA ALA A 212 -5.17 8.59 16.29
C ALA A 212 -4.04 9.50 15.78
N PHE A 213 -4.14 10.81 16.00
CA PHE A 213 -3.08 11.75 15.64
C PHE A 213 -1.87 11.67 16.57
N ALA A 214 -2.07 11.47 17.88
CA ALA A 214 -0.99 11.35 18.85
C ALA A 214 -0.08 10.13 18.59
N TRP A 215 -0.67 9.00 18.21
CA TRP A 215 0.05 7.78 17.82
C TRP A 215 0.60 7.81 16.39
N GLY A 216 0.31 8.87 15.63
CA GLY A 216 0.80 9.03 14.26
C GLY A 216 0.13 8.07 13.25
N PHE A 217 -1.12 7.66 13.50
CA PHE A 217 -1.87 6.86 12.54
C PHE A 217 -2.13 7.63 11.24
N SER A 218 -2.41 6.88 10.18
CA SER A 218 -2.78 7.43 8.88
C SER A 218 -3.72 6.49 8.13
N GLY A 219 -4.33 6.99 7.04
CA GLY A 219 -5.17 6.19 6.15
C GLY A 219 -6.50 5.75 6.76
N PRO A 220 -6.92 4.49 6.51
CA PRO A 220 -8.17 3.93 7.04
C PRO A 220 -8.32 4.06 8.56
N MET A 221 -7.22 4.05 9.31
CA MET A 221 -7.26 4.20 10.78
C MET A 221 -7.76 5.59 11.20
N VAL A 222 -7.25 6.65 10.57
CA VAL A 222 -7.63 8.04 10.87
C VAL A 222 -9.01 8.36 10.31
N ARG A 223 -9.30 7.90 9.09
CA ARG A 223 -10.63 8.07 8.48
C ARG A 223 -11.72 7.30 9.22
N GLY A 224 -11.40 6.13 9.77
CA GLY A 224 -12.32 5.34 10.60
C GLY A 224 -12.75 6.09 11.87
N SER A 225 -11.86 6.86 12.47
CA SER A 225 -12.10 7.70 13.65
C SER A 225 -12.77 9.06 13.35
N GLY A 226 -13.15 9.33 12.10
CA GLY A 226 -13.94 10.51 11.73
C GLY A 226 -13.19 11.67 11.07
N ALA A 227 -11.90 11.55 10.77
CA ALA A 227 -11.16 12.61 10.07
C ALA A 227 -11.29 12.49 8.54
N ALA A 228 -11.63 13.61 7.90
CA ALA A 228 -11.63 13.76 6.44
C ALA A 228 -10.20 13.98 5.90
N TRP A 229 -9.28 13.04 6.15
CA TRP A 229 -7.88 13.12 5.75
C TRP A 229 -7.52 12.04 4.71
N ASP A 230 -7.16 12.49 3.52
CA ASP A 230 -6.65 11.66 2.41
C ASP A 230 -5.65 12.50 1.61
N LEU A 231 -4.41 12.01 1.43
CA LEU A 231 -3.37 12.75 0.71
C LEU A 231 -3.77 13.02 -0.74
N ARG A 232 -4.56 12.16 -1.39
CA ARG A 232 -4.98 12.33 -2.79
C ARG A 232 -5.85 13.57 -3.00
N ARG A 233 -6.56 14.03 -1.95
CA ARG A 233 -7.35 15.27 -1.98
C ARG A 233 -6.63 16.44 -1.30
N ALA A 234 -6.00 16.21 -0.14
CA ALA A 234 -5.36 17.27 0.63
C ALA A 234 -4.05 17.77 -0.01
N GLN A 235 -3.26 16.85 -0.56
CA GLN A 235 -1.98 17.12 -1.23
C GLN A 235 -1.90 16.33 -2.53
N PRO A 236 -2.73 16.70 -3.54
CA PRO A 236 -2.84 15.91 -4.75
C PRO A 236 -1.49 15.80 -5.45
N TYR A 237 -1.16 14.58 -5.85
CA TYR A 237 -0.02 14.24 -6.70
C TYR A 237 -0.54 13.69 -8.02
N GLU A 238 0.28 13.76 -9.07
CA GLU A 238 -0.09 13.34 -10.43
C GLU A 238 -1.41 13.98 -10.90
N CYS A 239 -2.34 13.16 -11.41
CA CYS A 239 -3.61 13.63 -11.97
C CYS A 239 -4.82 13.38 -11.04
N TYR A 240 -4.60 13.12 -9.74
CA TYR A 240 -5.71 12.92 -8.78
C TYR A 240 -6.60 14.17 -8.62
N SER A 241 -6.07 15.38 -8.90
CA SER A 241 -6.83 16.63 -8.88
C SER A 241 -7.97 16.66 -9.90
N ASP A 242 -7.78 15.97 -11.03
CA ASP A 242 -8.68 16.05 -12.17
C ASP A 242 -9.76 14.95 -12.12
N LEU A 243 -9.67 14.04 -11.15
CA LEU A 243 -10.53 12.88 -11.00
C LEU A 243 -11.59 13.13 -9.92
N ASP A 244 -12.78 12.59 -10.15
CA ASP A 244 -13.92 12.77 -9.25
C ASP A 244 -14.17 11.51 -8.41
N PHE A 245 -13.90 11.61 -7.10
CA PHE A 245 -14.12 10.55 -6.13
C PHE A 245 -14.39 11.12 -4.73
N ASP A 246 -15.15 10.38 -3.92
CA ASP A 246 -15.48 10.80 -2.57
C ASP A 246 -14.55 10.15 -1.54
N VAL A 247 -14.22 10.90 -0.48
CA VAL A 247 -13.44 10.35 0.65
C VAL A 247 -14.41 9.77 1.68
N VAL A 248 -14.29 8.48 1.93
CA VAL A 248 -15.15 7.76 2.88
C VAL A 248 -14.66 7.97 4.32
N ILE A 249 -15.58 8.24 5.23
CA ILE A 249 -15.28 8.55 6.64
C ILE A 249 -16.10 7.64 7.55
N GLY A 250 -15.49 7.09 8.59
CA GLY A 250 -16.14 6.34 9.68
C GLY A 250 -16.67 7.25 10.78
N LYS A 251 -17.43 6.72 11.74
CA LYS A 251 -18.05 7.54 12.80
C LYS A 251 -17.55 7.17 14.19
N ASN A 252 -17.40 5.89 14.46
CA ASN A 252 -17.17 5.36 15.80
C ASN A 252 -15.70 5.00 16.04
N GLY A 253 -14.90 4.80 14.98
CA GLY A 253 -13.50 4.41 15.09
C GLY A 253 -13.28 2.95 15.50
N ASP A 254 -14.29 2.09 15.34
CA ASP A 254 -14.23 0.66 15.64
C ASP A 254 -13.68 -0.16 14.46
N CYS A 255 -13.44 -1.46 14.69
CA CYS A 255 -12.99 -2.38 13.66
C CYS A 255 -13.99 -2.50 12.49
N TYR A 256 -15.30 -2.41 12.79
CA TYR A 256 -16.35 -2.52 11.79
C TYR A 256 -16.39 -1.32 10.83
N ASP A 257 -16.31 -0.09 11.33
CA ASP A 257 -16.26 1.12 10.50
C ASP A 257 -15.03 1.10 9.59
N ARG A 258 -13.87 0.65 10.10
CA ARG A 258 -12.66 0.46 9.29
C ARG A 258 -12.86 -0.56 8.16
N TRP A 259 -13.60 -1.64 8.42
CA TRP A 259 -13.92 -2.64 7.40
C TRP A 259 -14.88 -2.07 6.35
N VAL A 260 -15.98 -1.42 6.76
CA VAL A 260 -16.95 -0.79 5.84
C VAL A 260 -16.29 0.28 4.98
N LEU A 261 -15.38 1.07 5.58
CA LEU A 261 -14.61 2.09 4.88
C LEU A 261 -13.82 1.48 3.73
N ARG A 262 -13.10 0.37 3.95
CA ARG A 262 -12.33 -0.31 2.89
C ARG A 262 -13.21 -0.87 1.78
N ILE A 263 -14.40 -1.38 2.11
CA ILE A 263 -15.38 -1.81 1.10
C ILE A 263 -15.79 -0.64 0.21
N ASN A 264 -16.08 0.52 0.80
CA ASN A 264 -16.46 1.71 0.03
C ASN A 264 -15.27 2.34 -0.72
N GLU A 265 -14.05 2.30 -0.17
CA GLU A 265 -12.84 2.72 -0.88
C GLU A 265 -12.62 1.88 -2.15
N MET A 266 -12.94 0.59 -2.15
CA MET A 266 -12.90 -0.22 -3.38
C MET A 266 -13.92 0.26 -4.43
N ARG A 267 -15.10 0.72 -4.03
CA ARG A 267 -16.10 1.30 -4.95
C ARG A 267 -15.60 2.59 -5.58
N GLU A 268 -15.03 3.47 -4.76
CA GLU A 268 -14.42 4.72 -5.24
C GLU A 268 -13.20 4.45 -6.13
N SER A 269 -12.37 3.45 -5.79
CA SER A 269 -11.25 3.02 -6.64
C SER A 269 -11.73 2.60 -8.03
N VAL A 270 -12.83 1.83 -8.11
CA VAL A 270 -13.43 1.44 -9.40
C VAL A 270 -13.97 2.64 -10.17
N LYS A 271 -14.54 3.63 -9.49
CA LYS A 271 -14.98 4.90 -10.12
C LYS A 271 -13.79 5.64 -10.74
N ILE A 272 -12.67 5.74 -10.02
CA ILE A 272 -11.43 6.35 -10.51
C ILE A 272 -10.87 5.56 -11.70
N MET A 273 -10.85 4.22 -11.61
CA MET A 273 -10.36 3.36 -12.70
C MET A 273 -11.17 3.55 -13.98
N LYS A 274 -12.51 3.66 -13.91
CA LYS A 274 -13.36 3.93 -15.08
C LYS A 274 -13.02 5.26 -15.75
N GLN A 275 -12.86 6.32 -14.96
CA GLN A 275 -12.46 7.64 -15.48
C GLN A 275 -11.07 7.60 -16.14
N CYS A 276 -10.12 6.86 -15.56
CA CYS A 276 -8.79 6.68 -16.14
C CYS A 276 -8.85 5.90 -17.46
N VAL A 277 -9.64 4.83 -17.53
CA VAL A 277 -9.85 4.03 -18.75
C VAL A 277 -10.46 4.88 -19.87
N GLU A 278 -11.49 5.67 -19.57
CA GLU A 278 -12.12 6.58 -20.54
C GLU A 278 -11.12 7.59 -21.12
N ARG A 279 -10.29 8.20 -20.26
CA ARG A 279 -9.25 9.15 -20.69
C ARG A 279 -8.11 8.47 -21.47
N LEU A 280 -7.73 7.26 -21.09
CA LEU A 280 -6.68 6.50 -21.79
C LEU A 280 -7.14 5.98 -23.15
N LEU A 281 -8.44 5.72 -23.34
CA LEU A 281 -9.03 5.34 -24.63
C LEU A 281 -9.36 6.55 -25.51
N GLY A 282 -9.65 7.72 -24.91
CA GLY A 282 -9.90 8.99 -25.58
C GLY A 282 -8.65 9.86 -25.72
N ASP A 283 -8.59 10.94 -24.94
CA ASP A 283 -7.66 12.06 -25.11
C ASP A 283 -6.18 11.68 -24.96
N ALA A 284 -5.87 10.69 -24.12
CA ALA A 284 -4.50 10.26 -23.85
C ALA A 284 -4.10 8.99 -24.61
N LYS A 285 -4.85 8.57 -25.64
CA LYS A 285 -4.61 7.32 -26.39
C LYS A 285 -3.21 7.25 -27.01
N THR A 286 -2.71 8.37 -27.52
CA THR A 286 -1.36 8.48 -28.10
C THR A 286 -0.60 9.61 -27.44
N GLY A 287 0.40 9.27 -26.64
CA GLY A 287 1.25 10.25 -25.95
C GLY A 287 2.55 9.65 -25.43
N PRO A 288 3.56 10.48 -25.12
CA PRO A 288 4.72 10.00 -24.38
C PRO A 288 4.27 9.57 -22.97
N PHE A 289 4.75 8.41 -22.51
CA PHE A 289 4.50 7.90 -21.16
C PHE A 289 5.70 8.14 -20.21
N ASN A 290 6.82 8.60 -20.78
CA ASN A 290 8.07 8.86 -20.07
C ASN A 290 8.55 10.29 -20.31
N SER A 291 9.29 10.82 -19.35
CA SER A 291 10.00 12.09 -19.51
C SER A 291 10.86 12.09 -20.78
N MET A 292 10.83 13.22 -21.48
CA MET A 292 11.50 13.41 -22.78
C MET A 292 12.96 13.82 -22.63
N ASP A 293 13.45 14.04 -21.40
CA ASP A 293 14.78 14.62 -21.15
C ASP A 293 15.95 13.68 -21.51
N GLY A 294 15.68 12.40 -21.84
CA GLY A 294 16.64 11.44 -22.41
C GLY A 294 17.86 11.08 -21.52
N LYS A 295 18.04 11.79 -20.41
CA LYS A 295 19.12 11.63 -19.44
C LYS A 295 18.70 10.89 -18.17
N VAL A 296 17.39 10.79 -17.91
CA VAL A 296 16.84 10.06 -16.77
C VAL A 296 16.26 8.72 -17.22
N VAL A 297 15.48 8.75 -18.31
CA VAL A 297 14.82 7.57 -18.86
C VAL A 297 15.66 6.99 -20.01
N PRO A 298 15.86 5.66 -20.06
CA PRO A 298 16.57 5.03 -21.17
C PRO A 298 15.81 5.18 -22.50
N PRO A 299 16.51 5.36 -23.62
CA PRO A 299 15.88 5.53 -24.93
C PRO A 299 15.23 4.23 -25.42
N LYS A 300 14.27 4.36 -26.34
CA LYS A 300 13.60 3.20 -26.96
C LYS A 300 14.61 2.34 -27.72
N ARG A 301 14.44 1.01 -27.68
CA ARG A 301 15.33 0.06 -28.38
C ARG A 301 15.51 0.33 -29.87
N ALA A 302 14.45 0.80 -30.54
CA ALA A 302 14.52 1.17 -31.96
C ALA A 302 15.43 2.37 -32.23
N GLN A 303 15.46 3.36 -31.33
CA GLN A 303 16.31 4.55 -31.43
C GLN A 303 17.74 4.23 -31.02
N MET A 304 17.93 3.48 -29.93
CA MET A 304 19.25 3.04 -29.43
C MET A 304 20.08 2.32 -30.50
N LYS A 305 19.44 1.50 -31.36
CA LYS A 305 20.13 0.76 -32.43
C LYS A 305 20.52 1.63 -33.63
N ARG A 306 20.04 2.87 -33.72
CA ARG A 306 20.22 3.75 -34.89
C ARG A 306 20.99 5.03 -34.58
N SER A 307 20.83 5.60 -33.39
CA SER A 307 21.51 6.84 -32.97
C SER A 307 22.67 6.49 -32.02
N MET A 308 23.81 7.13 -32.26
CA MET A 308 24.98 7.01 -31.40
C MET A 308 24.73 7.63 -30.03
N GLU A 309 24.06 8.79 -29.96
CA GLU A 309 23.71 9.45 -28.70
C GLU A 309 22.81 8.57 -27.84
N ALA A 310 21.78 7.95 -28.44
CA ALA A 310 20.88 7.05 -27.73
C ALA A 310 21.62 5.82 -27.17
N LEU A 311 22.63 5.30 -27.89
CA LEU A 311 23.47 4.22 -27.39
C LEU A 311 24.36 4.66 -26.21
N ILE A 312 24.93 5.87 -26.28
CA ILE A 312 25.74 6.45 -25.19
C ILE A 312 24.88 6.62 -23.93
N HIS A 313 23.69 7.21 -24.06
CA HIS A 313 22.76 7.40 -22.93
C HIS A 313 22.33 6.07 -22.34
N HIS A 314 21.96 5.08 -23.17
CA HIS A 314 21.62 3.74 -22.70
C HIS A 314 22.79 3.09 -21.93
N PHE A 315 24.00 3.16 -22.46
CA PHE A 315 25.18 2.58 -21.82
C PHE A 315 25.45 3.23 -20.46
N LYS A 316 25.47 4.56 -20.37
CA LYS A 316 25.70 5.28 -19.11
C LYS A 316 24.61 5.02 -18.08
N LEU A 317 23.33 5.03 -18.47
CA LEU A 317 22.22 4.84 -17.53
C LEU A 317 22.19 3.47 -16.86
N TYR A 318 22.63 2.41 -17.56
CA TYR A 318 22.65 1.05 -17.00
C TYR A 318 23.96 0.66 -16.32
N THR A 319 25.05 1.41 -16.53
CA THR A 319 26.35 1.15 -15.90
C THR A 319 26.58 2.06 -14.71
N GLU A 320 26.57 3.37 -14.95
CA GLU A 320 26.76 4.41 -13.95
C GLU A 320 25.43 4.78 -13.29
N GLY A 321 24.36 4.98 -14.07
CA GLY A 321 23.11 5.55 -13.58
C GLY A 321 23.04 7.08 -13.74
N TYR A 322 21.86 7.65 -13.55
CA TYR A 322 21.69 9.10 -13.53
C TYR A 322 22.14 9.67 -12.18
N HIS A 323 22.67 10.89 -12.21
CA HIS A 323 23.03 11.64 -11.00
C HIS A 323 21.81 12.43 -10.55
N VAL A 324 21.57 12.43 -9.24
CA VAL A 324 20.51 13.22 -8.62
C VAL A 324 21.17 14.42 -7.93
N PRO A 325 20.63 15.64 -8.06
CA PRO A 325 21.17 16.82 -7.37
C PRO A 325 21.27 16.63 -5.86
N GLU A 326 22.23 17.32 -5.24
CA GLU A 326 22.35 17.39 -3.78
C GLU A 326 21.06 17.97 -3.17
N GLY A 327 20.48 17.26 -2.20
CA GLY A 327 19.24 17.70 -1.56
C GLY A 327 18.57 16.64 -0.71
N GLU A 328 17.55 17.07 0.01
CA GLU A 328 16.70 16.24 0.85
C GLU A 328 15.24 16.42 0.47
N VAL A 329 14.50 15.33 0.37
CA VAL A 329 13.06 15.38 0.09
C VAL A 329 12.31 14.37 0.94
N TYR A 330 11.13 14.76 1.39
CA TYR A 330 10.10 13.83 1.86
C TYR A 330 8.95 13.83 0.86
N ALA A 331 8.69 12.67 0.25
CA ALA A 331 7.51 12.46 -0.58
C ALA A 331 6.66 11.36 0.04
N ALA A 332 5.35 11.61 0.08
CA ALA A 332 4.40 10.66 0.61
C ALA A 332 3.27 10.42 -0.39
N VAL A 333 2.75 9.20 -0.39
CA VAL A 333 1.57 8.78 -1.15
C VAL A 333 0.56 8.16 -0.22
N GLU A 334 -0.72 8.22 -0.62
CA GLU A 334 -1.77 7.48 0.07
C GLU A 334 -1.69 6.01 -0.38
N ALA A 335 -0.84 5.20 0.25
CA ALA A 335 -0.89 3.76 0.09
C ALA A 335 -2.23 3.22 0.67
N PRO A 336 -2.66 2.00 0.30
CA PRO A 336 -3.95 1.48 0.77
C PRO A 336 -3.98 1.25 2.29
N LYS A 337 -2.80 1.08 2.91
CA LYS A 337 -2.63 0.97 4.37
C LYS A 337 -2.63 2.34 5.05
N GLY A 338 -2.26 3.41 4.34
CA GLY A 338 -2.20 4.78 4.82
C GLY A 338 -1.08 5.57 4.18
N GLU A 339 -0.60 6.61 4.85
CA GLU A 339 0.47 7.45 4.32
C GLU A 339 1.77 6.63 4.29
N PHE A 340 2.27 6.37 3.09
CA PHE A 340 3.59 5.78 2.90
C PHE A 340 4.55 6.87 2.43
N GLY A 341 5.57 7.12 3.25
CA GLY A 341 6.53 8.20 3.03
C GLY A 341 7.93 7.69 2.75
N VAL A 342 8.63 8.37 1.85
CA VAL A 342 10.05 8.15 1.57
C VAL A 342 10.78 9.46 1.83
N TYR A 343 11.70 9.43 2.80
CA TYR A 343 12.66 10.49 3.05
C TYR A 343 13.99 10.12 2.38
N LEU A 344 14.38 10.90 1.38
CA LEU A 344 15.51 10.63 0.52
C LEU A 344 16.52 11.77 0.64
N VAL A 345 17.78 11.41 0.89
CA VAL A 345 18.93 12.32 0.92
C VAL A 345 19.87 11.93 -0.21
N SER A 346 20.22 12.89 -1.06
CA SER A 346 21.19 12.74 -2.15
C SER A 346 22.38 13.67 -1.93
N ASP A 347 23.57 13.14 -2.18
CA ASP A 347 24.87 13.82 -2.12
C ASP A 347 25.39 14.21 -3.51
N GLY A 348 24.50 14.37 -4.50
CA GLY A 348 24.90 14.72 -5.86
C GLY A 348 25.36 13.54 -6.70
N THR A 349 25.45 12.34 -6.12
CA THR A 349 25.92 11.13 -6.79
C THR A 349 24.79 10.36 -7.47
N ASN A 350 25.15 9.21 -8.06
CA ASN A 350 24.23 8.24 -8.67
C ASN A 350 23.57 7.28 -7.66
N LYS A 351 23.89 7.43 -6.36
CA LYS A 351 23.37 6.60 -5.28
C LYS A 351 22.68 7.47 -4.23
N PRO A 352 21.63 6.97 -3.57
CA PRO A 352 21.05 7.66 -2.44
C PRO A 352 22.02 7.59 -1.26
N TYR A 353 22.34 8.74 -0.68
CA TYR A 353 23.17 8.82 0.53
C TYR A 353 22.44 8.21 1.73
N ARG A 354 21.16 8.54 1.87
CA ARG A 354 20.27 7.94 2.87
C ARG A 354 18.86 7.83 2.31
N CYS A 355 18.22 6.70 2.58
CA CYS A 355 16.80 6.49 2.27
C CYS A 355 16.11 5.94 3.51
N LYS A 356 15.23 6.73 4.11
CA LYS A 356 14.40 6.34 5.26
C LYS A 356 12.97 6.15 4.80
N ILE A 357 12.38 5.02 5.18
CA ILE A 357 11.00 4.69 4.83
C ILE A 357 10.11 4.89 6.05
N ARG A 358 9.01 5.64 5.87
CA ARG A 358 7.92 5.80 6.83
C ARG A 358 6.78 4.88 6.40
N ALA A 359 6.74 3.68 6.97
CA ALA A 359 5.65 2.75 6.70
C ALA A 359 4.48 2.95 7.67
N PRO A 360 3.23 2.93 7.18
CA PRO A 360 2.04 3.11 8.01
C PRO A 360 1.90 1.99 9.05
N GLY A 361 2.12 0.72 8.67
CA GLY A 361 1.95 -0.43 9.57
C GLY A 361 2.85 -0.41 10.81
N PHE A 362 3.99 0.31 10.79
CA PHE A 362 4.85 0.44 11.96
C PHE A 362 4.26 1.37 13.03
N ALA A 363 3.68 2.50 12.61
CA ALA A 363 2.97 3.37 13.53
C ALA A 363 1.71 2.67 14.08
N HIS A 364 0.98 1.95 13.21
CA HIS A 364 -0.18 1.15 13.60
C HIS A 364 0.16 0.09 14.65
N LEU A 365 1.22 -0.69 14.44
CA LEU A 365 1.63 -1.74 15.38
C LEU A 365 2.19 -1.20 16.70
N SER A 366 2.75 0.02 16.71
CA SER A 366 3.25 0.65 17.94
C SER A 366 2.16 0.91 18.98
N ALA A 367 0.91 1.09 18.53
CA ALA A 367 -0.24 1.33 19.37
C ALA A 367 -1.02 0.05 19.71
N MET A 368 -0.47 -1.13 19.40
CA MET A 368 -1.15 -2.41 19.64
C MET A 368 -1.50 -2.61 21.12
N ASP A 369 -0.60 -2.24 22.03
CA ASP A 369 -0.83 -2.30 23.49
C ASP A 369 -2.04 -1.45 23.89
N PHE A 370 -2.08 -0.19 23.43
CA PHE A 370 -3.18 0.73 23.68
C PHE A 370 -4.51 0.20 23.13
N MET A 371 -4.53 -0.34 21.91
CA MET A 371 -5.74 -0.82 21.26
C MET A 371 -6.30 -2.12 21.83
N SER A 372 -5.44 -2.97 22.40
CA SER A 372 -5.83 -4.30 22.87
C SER A 372 -6.09 -4.37 24.37
N LYS A 373 -5.70 -3.34 25.13
CA LYS A 373 -5.91 -3.28 26.57
C LYS A 373 -7.40 -3.32 26.93
N GLY A 374 -7.75 -4.21 27.85
CA GLY A 374 -9.13 -4.40 28.31
C GLY A 374 -10.01 -5.22 27.36
N HIS A 375 -9.47 -5.70 26.24
CA HIS A 375 -10.17 -6.60 25.32
C HIS A 375 -9.85 -8.07 25.62
N GLN A 376 -10.64 -8.98 25.05
CA GLN A 376 -10.39 -10.42 25.18
C GLN A 376 -9.30 -10.87 24.20
N LEU A 377 -8.66 -12.01 24.49
CA LEU A 377 -7.67 -12.62 23.59
C LEU A 377 -8.19 -12.82 22.15
N ALA A 378 -9.49 -13.13 22.01
CA ALA A 378 -10.12 -13.32 20.71
C ALA A 378 -10.30 -12.02 19.92
N ASP A 379 -10.33 -10.86 20.57
CA ASP A 379 -10.49 -9.56 19.92
C ASP A 379 -9.15 -9.04 19.38
N VAL A 380 -8.03 -9.50 19.96
CA VAL A 380 -6.67 -9.19 19.49
C VAL A 380 -6.50 -9.58 18.02
N THR A 381 -7.04 -10.72 17.59
CA THR A 381 -6.95 -11.14 16.19
C THR A 381 -7.76 -10.25 15.25
N ALA A 382 -8.94 -9.78 15.69
CA ALA A 382 -9.74 -8.82 14.93
C ALA A 382 -9.01 -7.47 14.81
N ILE A 383 -8.39 -7.00 15.89
CA ILE A 383 -7.57 -5.78 15.89
C ILE A 383 -6.43 -5.90 14.88
N ILE A 384 -5.64 -6.99 14.93
CA ILE A 384 -4.54 -7.25 13.98
C ILE A 384 -5.04 -7.22 12.53
N GLY A 385 -6.15 -7.92 12.26
CA GLY A 385 -6.76 -7.94 10.94
C GLY A 385 -7.14 -6.53 10.47
N THR A 386 -7.69 -5.70 11.35
CA THR A 386 -8.07 -4.33 10.96
C THR A 386 -6.91 -3.36 10.80
N LEU A 387 -5.73 -3.63 11.37
CA LEU A 387 -4.55 -2.78 11.19
C LEU A 387 -3.87 -3.01 9.82
N ASP A 388 -4.21 -4.10 9.11
CA ASP A 388 -3.65 -4.41 7.79
C ASP A 388 -2.12 -4.51 7.79
N ILE A 389 -1.56 -5.30 8.69
CA ILE A 389 -0.11 -5.33 8.88
C ILE A 389 0.53 -6.29 7.88
N VAL A 390 1.54 -5.80 7.16
CA VAL A 390 2.44 -6.62 6.35
C VAL A 390 3.84 -6.46 6.91
N PHE A 391 4.43 -7.55 7.41
CA PHE A 391 5.73 -7.48 8.10
C PHE A 391 6.89 -7.08 7.20
N GLY A 392 6.76 -7.15 5.88
CA GLY A 392 7.81 -6.63 4.99
C GLY A 392 7.96 -5.11 5.08
N GLU A 393 6.88 -4.37 5.36
CA GLU A 393 6.93 -2.93 5.57
C GLU A 393 7.12 -2.53 7.02
N VAL A 394 7.08 -3.46 7.98
CA VAL A 394 7.45 -3.24 9.40
C VAL A 394 8.93 -3.66 9.62
N ASP A 395 9.32 -4.74 8.97
CA ASP A 395 10.64 -5.35 8.86
C ASP A 395 11.65 -4.68 7.90
N ARG A 396 12.03 -3.40 8.05
CA ARG A 396 12.81 -2.70 6.98
C ARG A 396 14.30 -2.72 7.17
#